data_AF-A0A9E3C0B6-F1
#
_entry.id   AF-A0A9E3C0B6-F1
#
_cell.length_a   1.000
_cell.length_b   1.000
_cell.length_c   1.000
_cell.angle_alpha   90.00
_cell.angle_beta   90.00
_cell.angle_gamma   90.00
#
_symmetry.space_group_name_H-M   'P 1'
#
loop_
_entity.id
_entity.type
_entity.pdbx_description
1 polymer ?
#
loop_
_entity_poly.entity_id
_entity_poly.type
_entity_poly.pdbx_seq_one_letter_code
_entity_poly.pdbx_strand_id
1 'polypeptide(L)'
;MSEEMEAATRGVEYAEIEIMGHRRRIGRISEEERYGVKFLRVDFWDEETDTERTELYTGPSLFSVSPVTEAYVLADIARRKQMREYYESARSKRLAMLAAPVPDDADDSNPHEGDENSFGEEEGPDAEVVTSGWLHMDGDEDD
;
A
#
# COMPACT_ATOMS: atom_id res chain seq x y z
N MET A 1 6.76 24.41 -32.28
CA MET A 1 6.18 23.06 -32.08
C MET A 1 5.41 22.76 -33.35
N SER A 2 5.84 21.77 -34.12
CA SER A 2 5.37 21.49 -35.48
C SER A 2 3.98 20.86 -35.47
N GLU A 3 3.13 21.15 -36.45
CA GLU A 3 1.79 20.54 -36.61
C GLU A 3 1.83 19.00 -36.62
N GLU A 4 2.93 18.40 -37.06
CA GLU A 4 3.17 16.95 -37.04
C GLU A 4 3.23 16.38 -35.60
N MET A 5 3.76 17.15 -34.65
CA MET A 5 3.87 16.76 -33.24
C MET A 5 2.54 16.93 -32.50
N GLU A 6 1.72 17.91 -32.93
CA GLU A 6 0.36 18.14 -32.44
C GLU A 6 -0.64 17.11 -32.98
N ALA A 7 -0.47 16.65 -34.22
CA ALA A 7 -1.24 15.54 -34.78
C ALA A 7 -0.91 14.20 -34.10
N ALA A 8 0.37 13.97 -33.77
CA ALA A 8 0.80 12.77 -33.04
C ALA A 8 0.22 12.71 -31.61
N THR A 9 0.01 13.84 -30.95
CA THR A 9 -0.59 13.91 -29.61
C THR A 9 -2.11 13.84 -29.63
N ARG A 10 -2.78 14.27 -30.72
CA ARG A 10 -4.25 14.25 -30.86
C ARG A 10 -4.89 12.86 -30.85
N GLY A 11 -4.10 11.79 -31.00
CA GLY A 11 -4.57 10.41 -30.95
C GLY A 11 -4.08 9.60 -29.74
N VAL A 12 -3.37 10.24 -28.80
CA VAL A 12 -2.85 9.53 -27.61
C VAL A 12 -3.89 9.58 -26.50
N GLU A 13 -4.42 8.42 -26.16
CA GLU A 13 -5.37 8.28 -25.06
C GLU A 13 -4.66 7.75 -23.81
N TYR A 14 -5.04 8.28 -22.65
CA TYR A 14 -4.54 7.82 -21.36
C TYR A 14 -5.72 7.43 -20.49
N ALA A 15 -5.53 6.39 -19.68
CA ALA A 15 -6.55 5.96 -18.74
C ALA A 15 -5.92 5.40 -17.46
N GLU A 16 -6.68 5.53 -16.39
CA GLU A 16 -6.57 4.66 -15.22
C GLU A 16 -7.55 3.50 -15.41
N ILE A 17 -7.02 2.28 -15.39
CA ILE A 17 -7.81 1.07 -15.54
C ILE A 17 -7.72 0.21 -14.30
N GLU A 18 -8.80 -0.50 -14.03
CA GLU A 18 -8.89 -1.49 -12.98
C GLU A 18 -9.18 -2.85 -13.58
N ILE A 19 -8.36 -3.84 -13.24
CA ILE A 19 -8.43 -5.19 -13.75
C ILE A 19 -8.92 -6.09 -12.64
N MET A 20 -10.05 -6.75 -12.87
CA MET A 20 -10.71 -7.66 -11.94
C MET A 20 -10.84 -7.10 -10.50
N GLY A 21 -11.01 -5.78 -10.34
CA GLY A 21 -11.24 -5.12 -9.05
C GLY A 21 -10.05 -5.10 -8.07
N HIS A 22 -8.84 -5.46 -8.49
CA HIS A 22 -7.70 -5.56 -7.56
C HIS A 22 -6.37 -5.03 -8.11
N ARG A 23 -6.20 -4.97 -9.43
CA ARG A 23 -5.01 -4.40 -10.06
C ARG A 23 -5.36 -3.09 -10.73
N ARG A 24 -4.55 -2.07 -10.51
CA ARG A 24 -4.67 -0.78 -11.18
C ARG A 24 -3.50 -0.57 -12.13
N ARG A 25 -3.77 -0.02 -13.31
CA ARG A 25 -2.76 0.44 -14.27
C ARG A 25 -3.12 1.84 -14.71
N ILE A 26 -2.12 2.71 -14.79
CA ILE A 26 -2.28 4.11 -15.18
C ILE A 26 -1.26 4.36 -16.27
N GLY A 27 -1.72 4.73 -17.46
CA GLY A 27 -0.82 4.79 -18.60
C GLY A 27 -1.53 5.13 -19.91
N ARG A 28 -0.76 5.02 -21.00
CA ARG A 28 -1.27 5.19 -22.36
C ARG A 28 -2.06 3.95 -22.74
N ILE A 29 -3.20 4.14 -23.39
CA ILE A 29 -4.05 3.06 -23.86
C ILE A 29 -4.26 3.11 -25.38
N SER A 30 -4.48 1.95 -25.97
CA SER A 30 -4.89 1.82 -27.37
C SER A 30 -5.63 0.49 -27.61
N GLU A 31 -6.54 0.44 -28.57
CA GLU A 31 -7.04 -0.85 -29.07
C GLU A 31 -5.97 -1.56 -29.91
N GLU A 32 -5.82 -2.87 -29.71
CA GLU A 32 -4.95 -3.71 -30.52
C GLU A 32 -5.62 -5.07 -30.78
N GLU A 33 -5.48 -5.62 -31.99
CA GLU A 33 -5.94 -6.97 -32.29
C GLU A 33 -4.75 -7.93 -32.41
N ARG A 34 -4.77 -9.02 -31.65
CA ARG A 34 -3.76 -10.09 -31.72
C ARG A 34 -4.44 -11.45 -31.70
N TYR A 35 -3.94 -12.38 -32.51
CA TYR A 35 -4.44 -13.76 -32.53
C TYR A 35 -5.97 -13.87 -32.74
N GLY A 36 -6.56 -12.94 -33.48
CA GLY A 36 -8.01 -12.86 -33.73
C GLY A 36 -8.85 -12.36 -32.55
N VAL A 37 -8.22 -11.75 -31.54
CA VAL A 37 -8.89 -11.20 -30.36
C VAL A 37 -8.50 -9.74 -30.18
N LYS A 38 -9.48 -8.89 -29.86
CA LYS A 38 -9.23 -7.50 -29.47
C LYS A 38 -8.78 -7.39 -28.02
N PHE A 39 -7.76 -6.57 -27.80
CA PHE A 39 -7.19 -6.24 -26.50
C PHE A 39 -7.19 -4.72 -26.31
N LEU A 40 -7.34 -4.31 -25.05
CA LEU A 40 -6.86 -3.03 -24.59
C LEU A 40 -5.36 -3.18 -24.29
N ARG A 41 -4.54 -2.50 -25.07
CA ARG A 41 -3.12 -2.34 -24.77
C ARG A 41 -2.95 -1.21 -23.78
N VAL A 42 -2.09 -1.44 -22.79
CA VAL A 42 -1.77 -0.47 -21.75
C VAL A 42 -0.26 -0.39 -21.62
N ASP A 43 0.30 0.78 -21.92
CA ASP A 43 1.69 1.09 -21.66
C ASP A 43 1.78 1.95 -20.38
N PHE A 44 2.41 1.42 -19.34
CA PHE A 44 2.52 2.06 -18.03
C PHE A 44 3.96 2.00 -17.52
N TRP A 45 4.31 2.88 -16.58
CA TRP A 45 5.61 2.80 -15.92
C TRP A 45 5.58 1.72 -14.84
N ASP A 46 6.49 0.74 -14.96
CA ASP A 46 6.67 -0.32 -13.99
C ASP A 46 7.58 0.18 -12.88
N GLU A 47 7.01 0.16 -11.67
CA GLU A 47 7.70 0.50 -10.46
C GLU A 47 8.93 -0.38 -10.26
N GLU A 48 8.82 -1.70 -10.41
CA GLU A 48 9.91 -2.60 -10.04
C GLU A 48 11.15 -2.42 -10.91
N THR A 49 10.95 -2.21 -12.21
CA THR A 49 12.04 -2.13 -13.19
C THR A 49 12.45 -0.70 -13.55
N ASP A 50 11.71 0.33 -13.10
CA ASP A 50 11.87 1.74 -13.49
C ASP A 50 11.85 1.94 -15.02
N THR A 51 11.03 1.17 -15.73
CA THR A 51 10.89 1.24 -17.19
C THR A 51 9.44 1.20 -17.63
N GLU A 52 9.15 1.62 -18.86
CA GLU A 52 7.84 1.41 -19.47
C GLU A 52 7.61 -0.09 -19.71
N ARG A 53 6.39 -0.54 -19.43
CA ARG A 53 5.94 -1.92 -19.62
C ARG A 53 4.59 -1.91 -20.32
N THR A 54 4.42 -2.86 -21.22
CA THR A 54 3.16 -3.08 -21.94
C THR A 54 2.46 -4.31 -21.41
N GLU A 55 1.17 -4.17 -21.11
CA GLU A 55 0.27 -5.30 -20.83
C GLU A 55 -0.95 -5.25 -21.75
N LEU A 56 -1.51 -6.42 -22.05
CA LEU A 56 -2.69 -6.58 -22.90
C LEU A 56 -3.83 -7.19 -22.07
N TYR A 57 -4.99 -6.54 -22.11
CA TYR A 57 -6.17 -6.97 -21.38
C TYR A 57 -7.34 -7.18 -22.31
N THR A 58 -8.11 -8.26 -22.11
CA THR A 58 -9.36 -8.47 -22.84
C THR A 58 -10.47 -7.66 -22.18
N GLY A 59 -11.48 -7.24 -22.95
CA GLY A 59 -12.62 -6.49 -22.43
C GLY A 59 -13.26 -7.09 -21.16
N PRO A 60 -13.54 -8.41 -21.10
CA PRO A 60 -14.12 -9.05 -19.91
C PRO A 60 -13.26 -9.00 -18.64
N SER A 61 -11.96 -8.68 -18.74
CA SER A 61 -11.08 -8.56 -17.57
C SER A 61 -11.07 -7.16 -16.94
N LEU A 62 -11.62 -6.18 -17.65
CA LEU A 62 -11.68 -4.79 -17.20
C LEU A 62 -12.87 -4.62 -16.24
N PHE A 63 -12.57 -4.10 -15.06
CA PHE A 63 -13.57 -3.69 -14.08
C PHE A 63 -13.99 -2.23 -14.30
N SER A 64 -13.02 -1.34 -14.52
CA SER A 64 -13.27 0.07 -14.84
C SER A 64 -12.20 0.63 -15.77
N VAL A 65 -12.58 1.62 -16.58
CA VAL A 65 -11.70 2.42 -17.43
C VAL A 65 -12.08 3.87 -17.21
N SER A 66 -11.17 4.65 -16.63
CA SER A 66 -11.33 6.07 -16.35
C SER A 66 -10.37 6.86 -17.22
N PRO A 67 -10.83 7.55 -18.29
CA PRO A 67 -9.97 8.40 -19.09
C PRO A 67 -9.31 9.49 -18.24
N VAL A 68 -8.02 9.71 -18.45
CA VAL A 68 -7.23 10.72 -17.74
C VAL A 68 -6.34 11.48 -18.73
N THR A 69 -5.68 12.53 -18.26
CA THR A 69 -4.72 13.29 -19.06
C THR A 69 -3.31 12.73 -18.89
N GLU A 70 -2.43 13.01 -19.85
CA GLU A 70 -0.99 12.72 -19.71
C GLU A 70 -0.40 13.33 -18.43
N ALA A 71 -0.81 14.57 -18.09
CA ALA A 71 -0.36 15.25 -16.89
C ALA A 71 -0.70 14.47 -15.60
N TYR A 72 -1.86 13.80 -15.56
CA TYR A 72 -2.23 12.93 -14.44
C TYR A 72 -1.31 11.72 -14.34
N VAL A 73 -1.01 11.06 -15.48
CA VAL A 73 -0.10 9.91 -15.54
C VAL A 73 1.30 10.32 -15.05
N LEU A 74 1.83 11.44 -15.53
CA LEU A 74 3.15 11.94 -15.12
C LEU A 74 3.19 12.30 -13.64
N ALA A 75 2.12 12.92 -13.11
CA ALA A 75 2.01 13.23 -11.69
C ALA A 75 1.97 11.96 -10.84
N ASP A 76 1.26 10.93 -11.27
CA ASP A 76 1.22 9.64 -10.59
C ASP A 76 2.57 8.92 -10.58
N ILE A 77 3.30 8.92 -11.71
CA ILE A 77 4.67 8.38 -11.78
C ILE A 77 5.60 9.13 -10.82
N ALA A 78 5.59 10.47 -10.85
CA ALA A 78 6.41 11.29 -9.96
C ALA A 78 6.11 11.02 -8.49
N ARG A 79 4.82 10.92 -8.13
CA ARG A 79 4.36 10.59 -6.78
C ARG A 79 4.86 9.23 -6.31
N ARG A 80 4.79 8.20 -7.15
CA ARG A 80 5.27 6.84 -6.82
C ARG A 80 6.79 6.81 -6.64
N LYS A 81 7.54 7.50 -7.50
CA LYS A 81 9.01 7.64 -7.36
C LYS A 81 9.39 8.30 -6.04
N GLN A 82 8.76 9.44 -5.73
CA GLN A 82 8.99 10.14 -4.46
C GLN A 82 8.68 9.26 -3.25
N MET A 83 7.56 8.53 -3.30
CA MET A 83 7.14 7.66 -2.21
C MET A 83 8.13 6.51 -1.98
N ARG A 84 8.65 5.91 -3.04
CA ARG A 84 9.68 4.87 -2.93
C ARG A 84 10.94 5.40 -2.28
N GLU A 85 11.45 6.53 -2.77
CA GLU A 85 12.66 7.15 -2.22
C GLU A 85 12.51 7.43 -0.72
N TYR A 86 11.33 7.93 -0.31
CA TYR A 86 10.99 8.11 1.09
C TYR A 86 11.05 6.80 1.88
N TYR A 87 10.41 5.73 1.40
CA TYR A 87 10.40 4.44 2.09
C TYR A 87 11.79 3.77 2.13
N GLU A 88 12.58 3.89 1.07
CA GLU A 88 13.95 3.37 1.02
C GLU A 88 14.86 4.11 2.00
N SER A 89 14.73 5.43 2.09
CA SER A 89 15.44 6.24 3.08
C SER A 89 15.06 5.84 4.51
N ALA A 90 13.75 5.72 4.80
CA ALA A 90 13.26 5.32 6.12
C ALA A 90 13.71 3.90 6.49
N ARG A 91 13.63 2.95 5.53
CA ARG A 91 14.11 1.57 5.70
C ARG A 91 15.60 1.54 5.97
N SER A 92 16.40 2.31 5.23
CA SER A 92 17.85 2.36 5.39
C SER A 92 18.25 2.89 6.77
N LYS A 93 17.61 3.97 7.23
CA LYS A 93 17.81 4.52 8.58
C LYS A 93 17.43 3.51 9.67
N ARG A 94 16.28 2.84 9.53
CA ARG A 94 15.85 1.80 10.47
C ARG A 94 16.83 0.63 10.52
N LEU A 95 17.34 0.20 9.36
CA LEU A 95 18.34 -0.88 9.28
C LEU A 95 19.66 -0.47 9.95
N ALA A 96 20.14 0.75 9.70
CA ALA A 96 21.34 1.27 10.33
C ALA A 96 21.20 1.41 11.85
N MET A 97 20.03 1.83 12.34
CA MET A 97 19.74 1.90 13.77
C MET A 97 19.72 0.52 14.43
N LEU A 98 19.15 -0.50 13.76
CA LEU A 98 19.14 -1.87 14.27
C LEU A 98 20.52 -2.53 14.22
N ALA A 99 21.36 -2.15 13.25
CA ALA A 99 22.72 -2.63 13.10
C ALA A 99 23.74 -1.87 13.96
N ALA A 100 23.34 -0.80 14.64
CA ALA A 100 24.21 -0.07 15.54
C ALA A 100 24.63 -1.01 16.70
N PRO A 101 25.92 -1.05 17.07
CA PRO A 101 26.34 -1.81 18.23
C PRO A 101 25.56 -1.27 19.45
N VAL A 102 24.95 -2.19 20.21
CA VAL A 102 24.40 -1.84 21.53
C VAL A 102 25.57 -1.23 22.30
N PRO A 103 25.45 0.00 22.83
CA PRO A 103 26.50 0.55 23.67
C PRO A 103 26.76 -0.46 24.78
N ASP A 104 28.04 -0.81 24.95
CA ASP A 104 28.48 -1.64 26.06
C ASP A 104 28.16 -0.83 27.32
N ASP A 105 27.10 -1.21 28.04
CA ASP A 105 26.73 -0.61 29.32
C ASP A 105 27.88 -0.90 30.29
N ALA A 106 28.88 -0.02 30.28
CA ALA A 106 29.97 -0.04 31.22
C ALA A 106 29.39 0.26 32.61
N ASP A 107 29.14 -0.82 33.35
CA ASP A 107 29.14 -0.91 34.81
C ASP A 107 28.34 0.19 35.52
N ASP A 108 27.00 0.10 35.44
CA ASP A 108 26.16 0.72 36.45
C ASP A 108 26.09 -0.23 37.66
N SER A 109 27.16 -0.22 38.45
CA SER A 109 27.16 -0.67 39.83
C SER A 109 26.10 0.10 40.60
N ASN A 110 24.83 -0.31 40.49
CA ASN A 110 23.73 0.17 41.29
C ASN A 110 23.99 -0.31 42.74
N PRO A 111 24.39 0.55 43.68
CA PRO A 111 24.41 0.15 45.07
C PRO A 111 22.95 -0.05 45.46
N HIS A 112 22.57 -1.31 45.67
CA HIS A 112 21.28 -1.67 46.26
C HIS A 112 21.24 -1.09 47.68
N GLU A 113 20.88 0.19 47.80
CA GLU A 113 20.51 0.80 49.06
C GLU A 113 19.18 0.17 49.47
N GLY A 114 19.20 -0.46 50.65
CA GLY A 114 18.13 -1.27 51.17
C GLY A 114 16.84 -0.49 51.31
N ASP A 115 15.78 -1.02 50.72
CA ASP A 115 14.41 -0.62 51.02
C ASP A 115 13.87 -1.52 52.14
N GLU A 116 14.21 -1.18 53.37
CA GLU A 116 13.52 -1.68 54.55
C GLU A 116 12.19 -0.94 54.72
N ASN A 117 11.21 -1.31 53.89
CA ASN A 117 9.82 -0.93 54.08
C ASN A 117 8.96 -2.16 54.42
N SER A 118 8.67 -2.22 55.72
CA SER A 118 7.69 -3.05 56.41
C SER A 118 6.41 -3.25 55.59
N PHE A 119 6.16 -4.50 55.19
CA PHE A 119 4.87 -4.98 54.71
C PHE A 119 3.86 -4.93 55.87
N GLY A 120 3.02 -3.90 55.89
CA GLY A 120 1.79 -3.87 56.66
C GLY A 120 0.69 -4.53 55.83
N GLU A 121 0.21 -5.68 56.28
CA GLU A 121 -1.03 -6.29 55.83
C GLU A 121 -2.20 -5.34 56.14
N GLU A 122 -2.99 -4.96 55.12
CA GLU A 122 -4.42 -4.67 55.33
C GLU A 122 -5.25 -5.20 54.15
N GLU A 123 -6.31 -5.91 54.52
CA GLU A 123 -7.22 -6.68 53.69
C GLU A 123 -8.33 -5.81 53.05
N GLY A 124 -8.62 -6.07 51.77
CA GLY A 124 -9.96 -6.05 51.14
C GLY A 124 -10.65 -4.68 50.87
N PRO A 125 -11.81 -4.65 50.17
CA PRO A 125 -12.58 -5.78 49.63
C PRO A 125 -13.00 -5.67 48.14
N ASP A 126 -13.24 -6.84 47.55
CA ASP A 126 -14.30 -7.23 46.61
C ASP A 126 -14.82 -6.23 45.56
N ALA A 127 -14.35 -6.38 44.32
CA ALA A 127 -15.03 -5.86 43.14
C ALA A 127 -15.64 -7.02 42.35
N GLU A 128 -16.96 -7.14 42.43
CA GLU A 128 -17.75 -8.06 41.61
C GLU A 128 -17.52 -7.79 40.12
N VAL A 129 -17.05 -8.81 39.40
CA VAL A 129 -16.99 -8.78 37.93
C VAL A 129 -18.37 -9.16 37.40
N VAL A 130 -19.17 -8.15 37.06
CA VAL A 130 -20.38 -8.32 36.28
C VAL A 130 -19.97 -8.68 34.84
N THR A 131 -19.90 -9.97 34.53
CA THR A 131 -19.78 -10.43 33.15
C THR A 131 -21.16 -10.38 32.50
N SER A 132 -21.44 -9.31 31.76
CA SER A 132 -22.61 -9.24 30.88
C SER A 132 -22.49 -10.32 29.80
N GLY A 133 -23.45 -11.25 29.83
CA GLY A 133 -23.56 -12.40 28.96
C GLY A 133 -23.83 -12.04 27.50
N TRP A 134 -23.09 -12.72 26.62
CA TRP A 134 -23.38 -12.78 25.19
C TRP A 134 -24.55 -13.75 24.97
N LEU A 135 -25.72 -13.19 24.68
CA LEU A 135 -26.91 -13.93 24.30
C LEU A 135 -26.71 -14.46 22.86
N HIS A 136 -26.56 -15.78 22.71
CA HIS A 136 -26.77 -16.48 21.45
C HIS A 136 -28.27 -16.43 21.12
N MET A 137 -28.66 -15.83 20.00
CA MET A 137 -29.95 -16.10 19.36
C MET A 137 -29.73 -17.17 18.30
N ASP A 138 -30.15 -18.39 18.64
CA ASP A 138 -30.51 -19.39 17.65
C ASP A 138 -31.81 -18.92 16.98
N GLY A 139 -31.76 -18.68 15.67
CA GLY A 139 -32.92 -18.40 14.86
C GLY A 139 -33.46 -19.70 14.30
N ASP A 140 -34.52 -20.20 14.94
CA ASP A 140 -35.35 -21.30 14.47
C ASP A 140 -35.92 -20.99 13.07
N GLU A 141 -35.72 -21.95 12.16
CA GLU A 141 -36.49 -22.14 10.92
C GLU A 141 -37.86 -22.73 11.29
N ASP A 142 -38.95 -22.06 10.94
CA ASP A 142 -40.27 -22.69 10.83
C ASP A 142 -41.13 -21.98 9.76
N ASP A 143 -41.74 -22.82 8.92
CA ASP A 143 -42.77 -22.67 7.86
C ASP A 143 -42.45 -21.95 6.52
#